data_AF-A0A4Z2EYL2-F1
#
_entry.id   AF-A0A4Z2EYL2-F1
#
_cell.length_a   1.000
_cell.length_b   1.000
_cell.length_c   1.000
_cell.angle_alpha   90.00
_cell.angle_beta   90.00
_cell.angle_gamma   90.00
#
_symmetry.space_group_name_H-M   'P 1'
#
loop_
_entity.id
_entity.type
_entity.pdbx_description
1 polymer ?
#
loop_
_entity_poly.entity_id
_entity_poly.type
_entity_poly.pdbx_seq_one_letter_code
_entity_poly.pdbx_strand_id
1 'polypeptide(L)'
;MNPNADNADELHVSNVTSSSLKLRWSSPDHKLFVYFEVVVMRLHDHALVLKTNVSGTELTVDNLESSQTYHAVVTAHTAQGETVSTRKGIMTTSKSPNNSIQFILYSPISHI
;
A
#
# COMPACT_ATOMS: atom_id res chain seq x y z
N MET A 1 -32.53 -6.46 7.31
CA MET A 1 -31.13 -6.04 7.15
C MET A 1 -30.58 -6.80 5.96
N ASN A 2 -30.18 -6.10 4.91
CA ASN A 2 -29.62 -6.71 3.70
C ASN A 2 -28.11 -6.98 3.96
N PRO A 3 -27.63 -8.24 3.96
CA PRO A 3 -26.23 -8.55 4.29
C PRO A 3 -25.24 -8.24 3.16
N ASN A 4 -25.72 -7.72 2.01
CA ASN A 4 -24.91 -7.46 0.82
C ASN A 4 -24.73 -5.95 0.58
N ALA A 5 -24.37 -5.18 1.61
CA ALA A 5 -23.73 -3.89 1.38
C ALA A 5 -22.33 -4.21 0.84
N ASP A 6 -22.29 -4.42 -0.48
CA ASP A 6 -21.07 -4.57 -1.24
C ASP A 6 -20.12 -3.44 -0.82
N ASN A 7 -19.06 -3.85 -0.17
CA ASN A 7 -17.84 -3.15 0.19
C ASN A 7 -17.12 -2.51 -1.02
N ALA A 8 -17.84 -2.30 -2.13
CA ALA A 8 -17.42 -1.63 -3.36
C ALA A 8 -17.04 -0.16 -3.16
N ASP A 9 -17.28 0.44 -1.99
CA ASP A 9 -16.76 1.76 -1.60
C ASP A 9 -15.47 1.71 -0.77
N GLU A 10 -14.99 0.53 -0.40
CA GLU A 10 -13.77 0.37 0.39
C GLU A 10 -12.51 0.31 -0.48
N LEU A 11 -11.35 0.59 0.11
CA LEU A 11 -10.05 0.35 -0.50
C LEU A 11 -9.62 -1.09 -0.21
N HIS A 12 -9.55 -1.93 -1.24
CA HIS A 12 -9.11 -3.31 -1.08
C HIS A 12 -7.59 -3.41 -1.13
N VAL A 13 -7.02 -3.98 -0.08
CA VAL A 13 -5.59 -4.28 0.01
C VAL A 13 -5.38 -5.78 -0.14
N SER A 14 -4.47 -6.17 -1.02
CA SER A 14 -4.12 -7.58 -1.26
C SER A 14 -2.61 -7.73 -1.50
N ASN A 15 -2.14 -8.97 -1.57
CA ASN A 15 -0.73 -9.31 -1.83
C ASN A 15 0.25 -8.55 -0.93
N VAL A 16 -0.08 -8.42 0.36
CA VAL A 16 0.78 -7.73 1.33
C VAL A 16 1.99 -8.61 1.65
N THR A 17 3.17 -8.09 1.35
CA THR A 17 4.47 -8.71 1.66
C THR A 17 5.18 -7.91 2.75
N SER A 18 6.45 -8.21 3.00
CA SER A 18 7.28 -7.43 3.93
C SER A 18 7.73 -6.10 3.33
N SER A 19 7.61 -5.90 2.01
CA SER A 19 8.10 -4.69 1.33
C SER A 19 7.21 -4.17 0.21
N SER A 20 6.05 -4.78 0.00
CA SER A 20 5.11 -4.37 -1.03
C SER A 20 3.68 -4.76 -0.70
N LEU A 21 2.73 -4.16 -1.42
CA LEU A 21 1.30 -4.46 -1.35
C LEU A 21 0.62 -4.06 -2.66
N LYS A 22 -0.59 -4.56 -2.88
CA LYS A 22 -1.44 -4.16 -4.00
C LYS A 22 -2.72 -3.49 -3.51
N LEU A 23 -2.96 -2.29 -3.99
CA LEU A 23 -4.18 -1.52 -3.78
C LEU A 23 -5.13 -1.72 -4.97
N ARG A 24 -6.42 -1.91 -4.68
CA ARG A 24 -7.50 -1.97 -5.66
C ARG A 24 -8.71 -1.20 -5.16
N TRP A 25 -9.33 -0.43 -6.02
CA TRP A 25 -10.53 0.35 -5.71
C TRP A 25 -11.53 0.27 -6.86
N SER A 26 -12.76 0.69 -6.62
CA SER A 26 -13.76 0.86 -7.68
C SER A 26 -13.68 2.27 -8.25
N SER A 27 -13.85 2.40 -9.56
CA SER A 27 -14.08 3.71 -10.16
C SER A 27 -15.43 4.25 -9.68
N PRO A 28 -15.57 5.57 -9.44
CA PRO A 28 -16.88 6.20 -9.39
C PRO A 28 -17.60 6.06 -10.75
N ASP A 29 -18.82 6.62 -10.85
CA ASP A 29 -19.68 6.58 -12.04
C ASP A 29 -18.87 6.62 -13.35
N HIS A 30 -19.05 5.59 -14.19
CA HIS A 30 -18.35 5.39 -15.46
C HIS A 30 -18.55 6.54 -16.46
N LYS A 31 -19.50 7.45 -16.22
CA LYS A 31 -19.72 8.65 -17.03
C LYS A 31 -18.72 9.78 -16.75
N LEU A 32 -18.04 9.74 -15.60
CA LEU A 32 -17.10 10.78 -15.21
C LEU A 32 -15.69 10.39 -15.64
N PHE A 33 -15.03 11.29 -16.39
CA PHE A 33 -13.60 11.19 -16.63
C PHE A 33 -12.86 11.63 -15.36
N VAL A 34 -12.34 10.63 -14.64
CA VAL A 34 -11.61 10.85 -13.39
C VAL A 34 -10.19 10.32 -13.46
N TYR A 35 -9.32 10.88 -12.63
CA TYR A 35 -8.05 10.30 -12.25
C TYR A 35 -8.02 10.10 -10.73
N PHE A 36 -7.09 9.27 -10.26
CA PHE A 36 -6.97 8.90 -8.86
C PHE A 36 -5.63 9.38 -8.32
N GLU A 37 -5.68 10.26 -7.31
CA GLU A 37 -4.52 10.57 -6.48
C GLU A 37 -4.40 9.48 -5.41
N VAL A 38 -3.25 8.81 -5.36
CA VAL A 38 -2.94 7.80 -4.35
C VAL A 38 -1.85 8.34 -3.42
N VAL A 39 -2.16 8.38 -2.14
CA VAL A 39 -1.25 8.81 -1.07
C VAL A 39 -1.08 7.66 -0.08
N VAL A 40 0.16 7.27 0.19
CA VAL A 40 0.50 6.26 1.20
C VAL A 40 1.44 6.87 2.22
N MET A 41 1.04 6.81 3.49
CA MET A 41 1.81 7.32 4.62
C MET A 41 2.08 6.21 5.62
N ARG A 42 3.27 6.21 6.23
CA ARG A 42 3.55 5.36 7.38
C ARG A 42 2.83 5.91 8.61
N LEU A 43 2.14 5.06 9.36
CA LEU A 43 1.24 5.52 10.43
C LEU A 43 1.99 6.00 11.68
N HIS A 44 3.18 5.45 11.95
CA HIS A 44 3.93 5.73 13.17
C HIS A 44 4.47 7.17 13.26
N ASP A 45 5.01 7.66 12.15
CA ASP A 45 5.71 8.94 12.01
C ASP A 45 5.08 9.85 10.95
N HIS A 46 3.97 9.43 10.34
CA HIS A 46 3.28 10.12 9.25
C HIS A 46 4.19 10.40 8.03
N ALA A 47 5.25 9.62 7.85
CA ALA A 47 6.15 9.78 6.72
C ALA A 47 5.43 9.48 5.40
N LEU A 48 5.53 10.40 4.44
CA LEU A 48 5.02 10.20 3.09
C LEU A 48 5.90 9.19 2.36
N VAL A 49 5.29 8.07 1.98
CA VAL A 49 5.99 6.98 1.26
C VAL A 49 5.76 7.10 -0.24
N LEU A 50 4.51 7.38 -0.63
CA LEU A 50 4.13 7.50 -2.03
C LEU A 50 3.06 8.58 -2.20
N LYS A 51 3.21 9.39 -3.24
CA LYS A 51 2.16 10.25 -3.77
C LYS A 51 2.21 10.21 -5.30
N THR A 52 1.15 9.74 -5.94
CA THR A 52 1.09 9.60 -7.40
C THR A 52 -0.32 9.75 -7.94
N ASN A 53 -0.45 10.03 -9.24
CA ASN A 53 -1.71 10.08 -9.96
C ASN A 53 -1.79 8.95 -10.99
N VAL A 54 -2.89 8.22 -11.01
CA VAL A 54 -3.13 7.12 -11.95
C VAL A 54 -4.54 7.20 -12.54
N SER A 55 -4.72 6.68 -13.75
CA SER A 55 -6.04 6.54 -14.39
C SER A 55 -6.66 5.15 -14.16
N GLY A 56 -5.85 4.17 -13.78
CA GLY A 56 -6.32 2.82 -13.45
C GLY A 56 -6.94 2.73 -12.05
N THR A 57 -7.55 1.59 -11.76
CA THR A 57 -8.20 1.30 -10.47
C THR A 57 -7.41 0.34 -9.59
N GLU A 58 -6.13 0.14 -9.92
CA GLU A 58 -5.20 -0.66 -9.14
C GLU A 58 -3.80 -0.07 -9.17
N LEU A 59 -3.04 -0.30 -8.10
CA LEU A 59 -1.65 0.14 -7.98
C LEU A 59 -0.87 -0.81 -7.06
N THR A 60 0.30 -1.23 -7.51
CA THR A 60 1.29 -1.89 -6.64
C THR A 60 2.15 -0.82 -5.98
N VAL A 61 2.35 -0.96 -4.67
CA VAL A 61 3.21 -0.09 -3.88
C VAL A 61 4.37 -0.95 -3.38
N ASP A 62 5.59 -0.58 -3.78
CA ASP A 62 6.83 -1.27 -3.44
C ASP A 62 7.71 -0.43 -2.50
N ASN A 63 8.89 -0.94 -2.14
CA ASN A 63 9.87 -0.29 -1.26
C ASN A 63 9.32 0.10 0.13
N LEU A 64 8.37 -0.69 0.64
CA LEU A 64 7.88 -0.54 2.01
C LEU A 64 8.87 -1.17 3.00
N GLU A 65 8.92 -0.62 4.20
CA GLU A 65 9.56 -1.27 5.33
C GLU A 65 8.68 -2.37 5.91
N SER A 66 9.33 -3.44 6.39
CA SER A 66 8.69 -4.60 7.00
C SER A 66 8.18 -4.31 8.41
N SER A 67 7.12 -5.00 8.83
CA SER A 67 6.51 -4.87 10.15
C SER A 67 6.05 -3.43 10.47
N GLN A 68 5.69 -2.65 9.44
CA GLN A 68 5.19 -1.29 9.57
C GLN A 68 3.74 -1.19 9.14
N THR A 69 2.99 -0.30 9.79
CA THR A 69 1.61 0.02 9.44
C THR A 69 1.57 1.26 8.55
N TYR A 70 0.79 1.18 7.48
CA TYR A 70 0.60 2.23 6.50
C TYR A 70 -0.88 2.59 6.38
N HIS A 71 -1.13 3.86 6.08
CA HIS A 71 -2.43 4.40 5.72
C HIS A 71 -2.38 4.80 4.25
N ALA A 72 -3.19 4.13 3.43
CA ALA A 72 -3.41 4.50 2.04
C ALA A 72 -4.72 5.28 1.89
N VAL A 73 -4.67 6.33 1.10
CA VAL A 73 -5.81 7.14 0.70
C VAL A 73 -5.82 7.24 -0.81
N VAL A 74 -6.96 6.96 -1.42
CA VAL A 74 -7.20 7.12 -2.85
C VAL A 74 -8.31 8.14 -3.03
N THR A 75 -8.01 9.22 -3.75
CA THR A 75 -8.96 10.31 -4.01
C THR A 75 -9.23 10.38 -5.49
N ALA A 76 -10.51 10.25 -5.89
CA ALA A 76 -10.93 10.41 -7.27
C ALA A 76 -11.19 11.89 -7.54
N HIS A 77 -10.60 12.41 -8.61
CA HIS A 77 -10.75 13.78 -9.06
C HIS A 77 -11.28 13.82 -10.50
N THR A 78 -12.19 14.76 -10.79
CA THR A 78 -12.59 15.06 -12.17
C THR A 78 -11.43 15.70 -12.93
N ALA A 79 -11.53 15.79 -14.25
CA ALA A 79 -10.58 16.54 -15.07
C ALA A 79 -10.46 18.04 -14.66
N GLN A 80 -11.46 18.58 -13.97
CA GLN A 80 -11.46 19.94 -13.43
C GLN A 80 -10.80 20.03 -12.04
N GLY A 81 -10.40 18.90 -11.44
CA GLY A 81 -9.76 18.80 -10.13
C GLY A 81 -10.71 18.61 -8.95
N GLU A 82 -12.02 18.48 -9.20
CA GLU A 82 -13.01 18.32 -8.14
C GLU A 82 -12.96 16.92 -7.53
N THR A 83 -12.92 16.84 -6.20
CA THR A 83 -12.97 15.55 -5.51
C THR A 83 -14.38 14.98 -5.55
N VAL A 84 -14.51 13.78 -6.12
CA VAL A 84 -15.81 13.08 -6.24
C VAL A 84 -15.90 11.84 -5.35
N SER A 85 -14.77 11.30 -4.90
CA SER A 85 -14.75 10.16 -3.96
C SER A 85 -13.43 10.10 -3.21
N THR A 86 -13.44 9.51 -2.02
CA THR A 86 -12.24 9.24 -1.22
C THR A 86 -12.36 7.90 -0.53
N ARG A 87 -11.33 7.07 -0.65
CA ARG A 87 -11.27 5.71 -0.12
C ARG A 87 -10.02 5.57 0.73
N LYS A 88 -10.13 4.87 1.85
CA LYS A 88 -9.05 4.73 2.83
C LYS A 88 -8.86 3.28 3.20
N GLY A 89 -7.61 2.90 3.45
CA GLY A 89 -7.26 1.56 3.93
C GLY A 89 -6.05 1.65 4.85
N ILE A 90 -6.05 0.79 5.88
CA ILE A 90 -4.91 0.63 6.78
C ILE A 90 -4.42 -0.80 6.66
N MET A 91 -3.11 -0.97 6.53
CA MET A 91 -2.51 -2.28 6.37
C MET A 91 -1.12 -2.33 7.00
N THR A 92 -0.73 -3.51 7.43
CA THR A 92 0.58 -3.76 8.06
C THR A 92 1.37 -4.73 7.21
N THR A 93 2.58 -4.36 6.81
CA THR A 93 3.49 -5.25 6.09
C THR A 93 3.90 -6.42 6.97
N SER A 94 4.12 -7.58 6.37
CA SER A 94 4.59 -8.74 7.12
C SER A 94 6.01 -8.52 7.66
N LYS A 95 6.42 -9.35 8.61
CA LYS A 95 7.81 -9.37 9.07
C LYS A 95 8.69 -9.85 7.91
N SER A 96 9.85 -9.21 7.72
CA SER A 96 10.83 -9.70 6.76
C SER A 96 11.24 -11.13 7.17
N PRO A 97 11.25 -12.11 6.24
CA PRO A 97 11.70 -13.45 6.53
C PRO A 97 13.21 -13.43 6.78
N ASN A 98 13.59 -13.21 8.04
CA ASN A 98 14.92 -13.38 8.64
C ASN A 98 16.11 -12.76 7.89
N ASN A 99 16.63 -11.66 8.43
CA ASN A 99 18.06 -11.36 8.31
C ASN A 99 18.81 -12.24 9.33
N SER A 100 18.86 -13.56 9.08
CA SER A 100 19.76 -14.44 9.82
C SER A 100 21.19 -14.04 9.46
N ILE A 101 21.84 -13.31 10.35
CA ILE A 101 23.27 -13.00 10.29
C ILE A 101 24.08 -14.30 10.14
N GLN A 102 24.45 -14.69 8.91
CA GLN A 102 25.54 -15.64 8.71
C GLN A 102 26.87 -14.88 8.85
N PHE A 103 27.21 -14.51 10.08
CA PHE A 103 28.62 -14.35 10.46
C PHE A 103 29.05 -15.65 11.12
N ILE A 104 29.32 -16.68 10.30
CA ILE A 104 30.16 -17.79 10.77
C ILE A 104 31.58 -17.23 10.82
N LEU A 105 32.01 -16.75 11.99
CA LEU A 105 33.42 -16.50 12.26
C LEU A 105 34.14 -17.85 12.14
N TYR A 106 34.84 -18.08 11.04
CA TYR A 106 35.85 -19.13 11.00
C TYR A 106 37.07 -18.65 11.80
N SER A 107 37.37 -19.32 12.90
CA SER A 107 38.75 -19.54 13.38
C SER A 107 38.76 -20.53 14.55
N PRO A 108 39.86 -21.24 14.84
CA PRO A 108 41.16 -21.29 14.16
C PRO A 108 41.56 -22.73 13.73
N ILE A 109 42.45 -22.89 12.75
CA ILE A 109 43.28 -24.11 12.70
C ILE A 109 44.73 -23.66 12.81
N SER A 110 45.32 -23.94 13.97
CA SER A 110 46.74 -23.81 14.24
C SER A 110 47.55 -24.69 13.30
N HIS A 111 48.61 -24.12 12.71
CA HIS A 111 49.81 -24.74 12.13
C HIS A 111 50.76 -23.53 11.99
N ILE A 112 51.93 -23.40 12.64
CA ILE A 112 52.95 -24.33 13.15
C ILE A 112 53.60 -23.64 14.37
#